data_AF-A0A8J7F7M4-F1
#
_entry.id   AF-A0A8J7F7M4-F1
#
_cell.length_a   1.000
_cell.length_b   1.000
_cell.length_c   1.000
_cell.angle_alpha   90.00
_cell.angle_beta   90.00
_cell.angle_gamma   90.00
#
_symmetry.space_group_name_H-M   'P 1'
#
loop_
_entity.id
_entity.type
_entity.pdbx_description
1 polymer ?
#
loop_
_entity_poly.entity_id
_entity_poly.type
_entity_poly.pdbx_seq_one_letter_code
_entity_poly.pdbx_strand_id
1 'polypeptide(L)'
;MSCLPCHPLVFGPKVASLQRSATRYWELTTDPQTLPKNATWWVMTHIENLKYDQVGNLYGLRNWVEYGLKQSKNELGWADFRLTNYAQIERWWELVMSAYLLVSLHTDALQQAQGQSSNQPDAQVPAIVLKLAQHPAWNQAKGWKQARNNLRLVIQPSVILHVLEPWLNLFPIPRLLAGLECLAALMNHFPASLPCPNDPCNLLFSSA
;
A
#
# COMPACT_ATOMS: atom_id res chain seq x y z
N MET A 1 -2.79 14.89 7.97
CA MET A 1 -3.53 14.10 8.97
C MET A 1 -2.51 13.32 9.76
N SER A 2 -2.47 13.62 11.05
CA SER A 2 -1.50 13.16 12.03
C SER A 2 -1.29 11.66 11.92
N CYS A 3 -0.02 11.25 11.79
CA CYS A 3 0.40 9.91 12.15
C CYS A 3 -0.26 9.60 13.49
N LEU A 4 -1.16 8.61 13.52
CA LEU A 4 -1.63 8.09 14.80
C LEU A 4 -0.35 7.73 15.56
N PRO A 5 -0.16 8.25 16.78
CA PRO A 5 0.97 7.83 17.57
C PRO A 5 0.82 6.32 17.70
N CYS A 6 1.74 5.58 17.07
CA CYS A 6 2.00 4.22 17.51
C CYS A 6 2.33 4.41 18.98
N HIS A 7 1.40 4.11 19.88
CA HIS A 7 1.76 4.01 21.28
C HIS A 7 2.91 3.00 21.30
N PRO A 8 4.14 3.42 21.64
CA PRO A 8 5.21 2.47 21.79
C PRO A 8 4.70 1.49 22.87
N LEU A 9 4.81 0.19 22.61
CA LEU A 9 4.68 -0.79 23.67
C LEU A 9 5.82 -0.49 24.65
N VAL A 10 5.54 0.32 25.68
CA VAL A 10 6.53 0.70 26.69
C VAL A 10 6.63 -0.44 27.69
N PHE A 11 7.88 -0.83 27.84
CA PHE A 11 8.38 -2.03 28.45
C PHE A 11 8.52 -1.94 29.97
N GLY A 12 8.63 -3.10 30.62
CA GLY A 12 9.24 -3.20 31.94
C GLY A 12 9.95 -4.52 32.19
N PRO A 13 10.69 -4.60 33.31
CA PRO A 13 12.03 -5.20 33.32
C PRO A 13 12.07 -6.71 33.55
N LYS A 14 10.99 -7.46 33.30
CA LYS A 14 10.99 -8.90 33.57
C LYS A 14 10.37 -9.70 32.42
N VAL A 15 11.22 -10.05 31.46
CA VAL A 15 10.98 -11.20 30.59
C VAL A 15 11.83 -12.35 31.09
N ALA A 16 11.19 -13.36 31.67
CA ALA A 16 11.85 -14.61 31.98
C ALA A 16 12.01 -15.41 30.67
N SER A 17 13.18 -15.31 30.04
CA SER A 17 13.52 -16.17 28.90
C SER A 17 13.77 -17.59 29.41
N LEU A 18 12.78 -18.46 29.29
CA LEU A 18 13.00 -19.91 29.41
C LEU A 18 13.52 -20.43 28.07
N GLN A 19 14.77 -20.88 28.03
CA GLN A 19 15.36 -21.53 26.88
C GLN A 19 15.19 -23.05 27.03
N ARG A 20 14.22 -23.62 26.30
CA ARG A 20 14.07 -25.06 26.13
C ARG A 20 14.26 -25.34 24.64
N SER A 21 15.43 -25.85 24.25
CA SER A 21 15.87 -26.00 22.85
C SER A 21 16.04 -24.64 22.14
N ALA A 22 16.28 -24.62 20.82
CA ALA A 22 16.47 -23.45 19.94
C ALA A 22 15.26 -22.48 19.88
N THR A 23 14.31 -22.61 20.81
CA THR A 23 13.08 -21.85 20.90
C THR A 23 13.11 -21.01 22.17
N ARG A 24 12.89 -19.70 22.02
CA ARG A 24 12.86 -18.75 23.14
C ARG A 24 11.43 -18.24 23.35
N TYR A 25 11.02 -18.20 24.61
CA TYR A 25 9.72 -17.66 25.03
C TYR A 25 9.90 -16.25 25.58
N TRP A 26 8.96 -15.39 25.23
CA TRP A 26 8.91 -13.98 25.61
C TRP A 26 7.54 -13.66 26.22
N GLU A 27 7.54 -12.85 27.26
CA GLU A 27 6.33 -12.29 27.85
C GLU A 27 6.27 -10.79 27.49
N LEU A 28 5.21 -10.38 26.80
CA LEU A 28 4.98 -9.00 26.38
C LEU A 28 3.83 -8.44 27.20
N THR A 29 4.01 -7.29 27.84
CA THR A 29 2.94 -6.61 28.59
C THR A 29 2.96 -5.11 28.35
N THR A 30 1.80 -4.46 28.41
CA THR A 30 1.68 -2.99 28.45
C THR A 30 1.79 -2.42 29.87
N ASP A 31 1.60 -3.24 30.91
CA ASP A 31 1.77 -2.86 32.31
C ASP A 31 2.67 -3.88 33.03
N PRO A 32 3.95 -3.55 33.23
CA PRO A 32 4.92 -4.43 33.86
C PRO A 32 4.76 -4.55 35.38
N GLN A 33 4.02 -3.63 36.01
CA GLN A 33 3.88 -3.62 37.46
C GLN A 33 2.72 -4.51 37.91
N THR A 34 1.61 -4.51 37.16
CA THR A 34 0.41 -5.27 37.54
C THR A 34 0.24 -6.59 36.78
N LEU A 35 0.97 -6.79 35.67
CA LEU A 35 0.91 -7.98 34.79
C LEU A 35 -0.54 -8.47 34.57
N PRO A 36 -1.43 -7.60 34.08
CA PRO A 36 -2.84 -7.96 34.00
C PRO A 36 -3.02 -8.97 32.86
N LYS A 37 -3.80 -10.03 33.12
CA LYS A 37 -3.98 -11.15 32.17
C LYS A 37 -4.49 -10.73 30.78
N ASN A 38 -5.23 -9.64 30.70
CA ASN A 38 -5.81 -9.12 29.46
C ASN A 38 -4.83 -8.28 28.62
N ALA A 39 -3.70 -7.88 29.17
CA ALA A 39 -2.69 -7.06 28.49
C ALA A 39 -1.30 -7.72 28.46
N THR A 40 -1.23 -9.02 28.78
CA THR A 40 -0.01 -9.81 28.79
C THR A 40 -0.11 -10.93 27.75
N TRP A 41 0.87 -11.03 26.87
CA TRP A 41 0.94 -12.01 25.78
C TRP A 41 2.22 -12.85 25.87
N TRP A 42 2.10 -14.13 25.55
CA TRP A 42 3.24 -15.04 25.42
C TRP A 42 3.59 -15.20 23.94
N VAL A 43 4.84 -14.93 23.59
CA VAL A 43 5.36 -15.01 22.22
C VAL A 43 6.51 -15.99 22.18
N MET A 44 6.48 -16.89 21.20
CA MET A 44 7.53 -17.87 20.94
C MET A 44 8.27 -17.49 19.67
N THR A 45 9.60 -17.50 19.70
CA THR A 45 10.43 -17.22 18.51
C THR A 45 11.56 -18.25 18.36
N HIS A 46 11.89 -18.55 17.10
CA HIS A 46 13.07 -19.34 16.71
C HIS A 46 14.25 -18.46 16.23
N ILE A 47 14.07 -17.14 16.24
CA ILE A 47 15.09 -16.20 15.77
C ILE A 47 16.12 -16.02 16.89
N GLU A 48 17.38 -16.33 16.58
CA GLU A 48 18.51 -16.20 17.49
C GLU A 48 18.91 -14.73 17.70
N ASN A 49 19.55 -14.43 18.83
CA ASN A 49 20.13 -13.11 19.14
C ASN A 49 19.17 -11.91 19.10
N LEU A 50 17.86 -12.14 19.19
CA LEU A 50 16.89 -11.05 19.34
C LEU A 50 17.06 -10.33 20.67
N LYS A 51 17.18 -9.01 20.58
CA LYS A 51 17.02 -8.12 21.72
C LYS A 51 15.53 -7.93 22.04
N TYR A 52 15.26 -7.57 23.29
CA TYR A 52 13.90 -7.46 23.81
C TYR A 52 13.04 -6.41 23.08
N ASP A 53 13.63 -5.27 22.74
CA ASP A 53 13.00 -4.20 21.96
C ASP A 53 12.58 -4.67 20.55
N GLN A 54 13.40 -5.52 19.94
CA GLN A 54 13.16 -6.05 18.60
C GLN A 54 11.98 -7.03 18.56
N VAL A 55 11.80 -7.85 19.60
CA VAL A 55 10.68 -8.82 19.68
C VAL A 55 9.34 -8.10 19.71
N GLY A 56 9.21 -7.06 20.54
CA GLY A 56 8.00 -6.25 20.63
C GLY A 56 7.68 -5.56 19.31
N ASN A 57 8.68 -4.99 18.65
CA ASN A 57 8.52 -4.35 17.34
C ASN A 57 8.07 -5.34 16.27
N LEU A 58 8.71 -6.52 16.19
CA LEU A 58 8.35 -7.57 15.23
C LEU A 58 6.93 -8.10 15.48
N TYR A 59 6.59 -8.35 16.74
CA TYR A 59 5.23 -8.82 17.08
C TYR A 59 4.18 -7.75 16.78
N GLY A 60 4.52 -6.47 16.96
CA GLY A 60 3.67 -5.34 16.59
C GLY A 60 3.34 -5.27 15.09
N LEU A 61 4.19 -5.85 14.22
CA LEU A 61 3.94 -5.88 12.77
C LEU A 61 2.63 -6.58 12.39
N ARG A 62 2.11 -7.49 13.24
CA ARG A 62 0.80 -8.13 13.01
C ARG A 62 -0.35 -7.13 12.89
N ASN A 63 -0.27 -6.00 13.60
CA ASN A 63 -1.31 -4.98 13.58
C ASN A 63 -1.36 -4.29 12.20
N TRP A 64 -0.23 -4.19 11.51
CA TRP A 64 -0.17 -3.69 10.14
C TRP A 64 -0.83 -4.63 9.13
N VAL A 65 -0.75 -5.95 9.35
CA VAL A 65 -1.50 -6.93 8.56
C VAL A 65 -3.00 -6.71 8.73
N GLU A 66 -3.47 -6.57 9.98
CA GLU A 66 -4.89 -6.29 10.25
C GLU A 66 -5.34 -4.97 9.61
N TYR A 67 -4.51 -3.92 9.72
CA TYR A 67 -4.79 -2.64 9.08
C TYR A 67 -4.91 -2.77 7.56
N GLY A 68 -4.00 -3.49 6.91
CA GLY A 68 -4.04 -3.72 5.46
C GLY A 68 -5.27 -4.50 5.01
N LEU A 69 -5.66 -5.53 5.77
CA LEU A 69 -6.89 -6.28 5.54
C LEU A 69 -8.14 -5.40 5.70
N LYS A 70 -8.17 -4.49 6.67
CA LYS A 70 -9.27 -3.52 6.82
C LYS A 70 -9.38 -2.59 5.61
N GLN A 71 -8.26 -2.10 5.07
CA GLN A 71 -8.30 -1.29 3.85
C GLN A 71 -8.83 -2.11 2.67
N SER A 72 -8.32 -3.32 2.46
CA SER A 72 -8.78 -4.19 1.36
C SER A 72 -10.29 -4.45 1.42
N LYS A 73 -10.82 -4.67 2.64
CA LYS A 73 -12.25 -4.88 2.88
C LYS A 73 -13.11 -3.65 2.64
N ASN A 74 -12.75 -2.52 3.25
CA ASN A 74 -13.61 -1.35 3.31
C ASN A 74 -13.45 -0.41 2.12
N GLU A 75 -12.29 -0.42 1.46
CA GLU A 75 -11.86 0.64 0.54
C GLU A 75 -11.65 0.13 -0.90
N LEU A 76 -11.43 -1.18 -1.09
CA LEU A 76 -11.18 -1.80 -2.39
C LEU A 76 -12.27 -2.78 -2.85
N GLY A 77 -13.31 -2.97 -2.04
CA GLY A 77 -14.48 -3.78 -2.44
C GLY A 77 -14.25 -5.28 -2.34
N TRP A 78 -13.57 -5.76 -1.30
CA TRP A 78 -13.37 -7.20 -1.06
C TRP A 78 -14.65 -8.04 -1.19
N ALA A 79 -15.79 -7.49 -0.74
CA ALA A 79 -17.10 -8.14 -0.77
C ALA A 79 -18.00 -7.66 -1.93
N ASP A 80 -17.51 -6.78 -2.81
CA ASP A 80 -18.31 -6.15 -3.88
C ASP A 80 -18.35 -7.00 -5.17
N PHE A 81 -18.12 -8.30 -5.07
CA PHE A 81 -18.29 -9.21 -6.21
C PHE A 81 -19.77 -9.56 -6.40
N ARG A 82 -20.21 -9.58 -7.66
CA ARG A 82 -21.58 -10.02 -8.04
C ARG A 82 -21.56 -11.36 -8.77
N LEU A 83 -20.56 -12.17 -8.47
CA LEU A 83 -20.24 -13.44 -9.12
C LEU A 83 -20.59 -14.58 -8.17
N THR A 84 -21.02 -15.72 -8.72
CA THR A 84 -21.36 -16.93 -7.94
C THR A 84 -20.34 -18.05 -8.08
N ASN A 85 -19.56 -18.05 -9.16
CA ASN A 85 -18.51 -19.04 -9.39
C ASN A 85 -17.28 -18.74 -8.52
N TYR A 86 -16.86 -19.71 -7.70
CA TYR A 86 -15.75 -19.54 -6.76
C TYR A 86 -14.43 -19.16 -7.44
N ALA A 87 -14.09 -19.76 -8.58
CA ALA A 87 -12.85 -19.43 -9.29
C ALA A 87 -12.82 -17.97 -9.79
N GLN A 88 -13.98 -17.39 -10.08
CA GLN A 88 -14.07 -15.98 -10.44
C GLN A 88 -14.01 -15.07 -9.21
N ILE A 89 -14.53 -15.53 -8.06
CA ILE A 89 -14.42 -14.83 -6.78
C ILE A 89 -12.95 -14.81 -6.32
N GLU A 90 -12.19 -15.89 -6.50
CA GLU A 90 -10.76 -15.92 -6.20
C GLU A 90 -10.00 -14.88 -7.03
N ARG A 91 -10.24 -14.83 -8.35
CA ARG A 91 -9.66 -13.80 -9.22
C ARG A 91 -10.03 -12.38 -8.79
N TRP A 92 -11.25 -12.18 -8.29
CA TRP A 92 -11.65 -10.89 -7.73
C TRP A 92 -10.78 -10.52 -6.52
N TRP A 93 -10.54 -11.45 -5.60
CA TRP A 93 -9.66 -11.21 -4.45
C TRP A 93 -8.21 -10.98 -4.87
N GLU A 94 -7.71 -11.69 -5.89
CA GLU A 94 -6.39 -11.43 -6.47
C GLU A 94 -6.28 -9.99 -6.97
N LEU A 95 -7.26 -9.52 -7.75
CA LEU A 95 -7.31 -8.13 -8.22
C LEU A 95 -7.35 -7.12 -7.07
N VAL A 96 -8.14 -7.38 -6.03
CA VAL A 96 -8.20 -6.53 -4.83
C VAL A 96 -6.83 -6.46 -4.15
N MET A 97 -6.13 -7.59 -4.01
CA MET A 97 -4.80 -7.64 -3.40
C MET A 97 -3.73 -7.00 -4.29
N SER A 98 -3.81 -7.15 -5.61
CA SER A 98 -2.94 -6.43 -6.56
C SER A 98 -3.13 -4.92 -6.49
N ALA A 99 -4.38 -4.45 -6.40
CA ALA A 99 -4.68 -3.03 -6.21
C ALA A 99 -4.17 -2.52 -4.85
N TYR A 100 -4.31 -3.31 -3.78
CA TYR A 100 -3.76 -2.98 -2.47
C TYR A 100 -2.23 -2.84 -2.52
N LEU A 101 -1.54 -3.78 -3.18
CA LEU A 101 -0.10 -3.73 -3.38
C LEU A 101 0.31 -2.48 -4.17
N LEU A 102 -0.37 -2.22 -5.29
CA LEU A 102 -0.12 -1.03 -6.12
C LEU A 102 -0.20 0.26 -5.31
N VAL A 103 -1.27 0.44 -4.51
CA VAL A 103 -1.40 1.63 -3.65
C VAL A 103 -0.30 1.68 -2.60
N SER A 104 0.03 0.55 -1.99
CA SER A 104 1.04 0.47 -0.94
C SER A 104 2.43 0.83 -1.46
N LEU A 105 2.78 0.42 -2.68
CA LEU A 105 4.02 0.80 -3.36
C LEU A 105 4.12 2.32 -3.58
N HIS A 106 3.01 2.99 -3.83
CA HIS A 106 2.95 4.44 -4.00
C HIS A 106 2.83 5.23 -2.68
N THR A 107 2.95 4.58 -1.53
CA THR A 107 2.99 5.29 -0.25
C THR A 107 4.41 5.70 0.12
N ASP A 108 4.56 6.93 0.61
CA ASP A 108 5.84 7.49 1.05
C ASP A 108 6.59 6.58 2.04
N ALA A 109 5.87 5.88 2.92
CA ALA A 109 6.48 5.00 3.91
C ALA A 109 7.28 3.86 3.25
N LEU A 110 6.76 3.29 2.15
CA LEU A 110 7.46 2.22 1.45
C LEU A 110 8.54 2.76 0.51
N GLN A 111 8.30 3.91 -0.13
CA GLN A 111 9.32 4.59 -0.95
C GLN A 111 10.55 4.97 -0.10
N GLN A 112 10.32 5.50 1.11
CA GLN A 112 11.39 5.78 2.08
C GLN A 112 12.11 4.51 2.53
N ALA A 113 11.38 3.44 2.84
CA ALA A 113 11.96 2.15 3.22
C ALA A 113 12.78 1.50 2.09
N GLN A 114 12.42 1.77 0.83
CA GLN A 114 13.15 1.31 -0.37
C GLN A 114 14.38 2.16 -0.68
N GLY A 115 14.77 3.10 0.19
CA GLY A 115 15.92 3.98 -0.06
C GLY A 115 15.67 5.03 -1.14
N GLN A 116 14.44 5.17 -1.65
CA GLN A 116 14.00 6.30 -2.47
C GLN A 116 13.75 7.52 -1.56
N SER A 117 14.74 7.80 -0.71
CA SER A 117 14.80 9.03 0.04
C SER A 117 15.00 10.15 -0.96
N SER A 118 14.21 11.20 -0.84
CA SER A 118 14.39 12.53 -1.45
C SER A 118 15.69 13.24 -0.99
N ASN A 119 16.78 12.49 -0.79
CA ASN A 119 18.10 12.96 -0.39
C ASN A 119 19.08 12.98 -1.57
N GLN A 120 18.62 12.72 -2.79
CA GLN A 120 19.31 13.21 -3.98
C GLN A 120 18.72 14.59 -4.33
N PRO A 121 19.52 15.68 -4.28
CA PRO A 121 19.07 17.02 -4.67
C PRO A 121 18.63 17.12 -6.15
N ASP A 122 18.94 16.10 -6.97
CA ASP A 122 18.84 16.16 -8.43
C ASP A 122 17.86 15.16 -9.06
N ALA A 123 17.11 14.37 -8.26
CA ALA A 123 16.02 13.55 -8.80
C ALA A 123 14.83 14.47 -9.09
N GLN A 124 14.85 15.12 -10.26
CA GLN A 124 13.77 15.99 -10.72
C GLN A 124 12.43 15.26 -10.63
N VAL A 125 11.55 15.77 -9.77
CA VAL A 125 10.15 15.30 -9.71
C VAL A 125 9.59 15.40 -11.13
N PRO A 126 9.07 14.30 -11.71
CA PRO A 126 8.57 14.33 -13.08
C PRO A 126 7.59 15.48 -13.29
N ALA A 127 7.72 16.22 -14.39
CA ALA A 127 6.90 17.41 -14.66
C ALA A 127 5.39 17.12 -14.61
N ILE A 128 4.99 15.89 -14.95
CA ILE A 128 3.60 15.42 -14.85
C ILE A 128 3.09 15.41 -13.41
N VAL A 129 3.91 15.02 -12.43
CA VAL A 129 3.53 15.01 -11.01
C VAL A 129 3.36 16.43 -10.49
N LEU A 130 4.23 17.37 -10.91
CA LEU A 130 4.08 18.79 -10.58
C LEU A 130 2.78 19.38 -11.16
N LYS A 131 2.40 18.97 -12.36
CA LYS A 131 1.14 19.40 -12.99
C LYS A 131 -0.09 18.77 -12.32
N LEU A 132 -0.02 17.49 -11.98
CA LEU A 132 -1.07 16.79 -11.23
C LEU A 132 -1.26 17.38 -9.82
N ALA A 133 -0.18 17.83 -9.19
CA ALA A 133 -0.22 18.50 -7.89
C ALA A 133 -1.04 19.82 -7.89
N GLN A 134 -1.25 20.42 -9.06
CA GLN A 134 -2.09 21.61 -9.24
C GLN A 134 -3.58 21.25 -9.41
N HIS A 135 -3.91 19.97 -9.61
CA HIS A 135 -5.29 19.54 -9.82
C HIS A 135 -6.09 19.64 -8.50
N PRO A 136 -7.32 20.19 -8.50
CA PRO A 136 -8.08 20.44 -7.27
C PRO A 136 -8.43 19.16 -6.49
N ALA A 137 -8.57 18.02 -7.18
CA ALA A 137 -8.80 16.73 -6.55
C ALA A 137 -7.52 16.01 -6.09
N TRP A 138 -6.33 16.57 -6.36
CA TRP A 138 -5.07 15.99 -5.92
C TRP A 138 -4.86 16.22 -4.44
N ASN A 139 -4.52 15.15 -3.71
CA ASN A 139 -4.26 15.25 -2.28
C ASN A 139 -2.76 15.24 -1.99
N GLN A 140 -2.27 16.34 -1.39
CA GLN A 140 -0.88 16.53 -0.96
C GLN A 140 -0.55 15.78 0.35
N ALA A 141 -1.55 15.33 1.10
CA ALA A 141 -1.32 14.66 2.38
C ALA A 141 -0.79 13.24 2.17
N LYS A 142 0.16 12.85 3.02
CA LYS A 142 0.79 11.53 3.02
C LYS A 142 -0.12 10.51 3.70
N GLY A 143 -0.40 9.39 3.02
CA GLY A 143 -1.21 8.30 3.56
C GLY A 143 -1.76 7.38 2.49
N TRP A 144 -2.10 6.15 2.89
CA TRP A 144 -2.58 5.10 1.97
C TRP A 144 -3.87 5.51 1.24
N LYS A 145 -4.84 6.10 1.96
CA LYS A 145 -6.12 6.52 1.35
C LYS A 145 -5.93 7.63 0.33
N GLN A 146 -5.00 8.55 0.59
CA GLN A 146 -4.66 9.67 -0.28
C GLN A 146 -3.92 9.17 -1.53
N ALA A 147 -2.95 8.28 -1.36
CA ALA A 147 -2.28 7.60 -2.47
C ALA A 147 -3.29 6.89 -3.37
N ARG A 148 -4.25 6.14 -2.80
CA ARG A 148 -5.34 5.52 -3.56
C ARG A 148 -6.17 6.55 -4.34
N ASN A 149 -6.56 7.65 -3.71
CA ASN A 149 -7.37 8.69 -4.38
C ASN A 149 -6.61 9.34 -5.54
N ASN A 150 -5.32 9.62 -5.37
CA ASN A 150 -4.47 10.15 -6.42
C ASN A 150 -4.29 9.15 -7.56
N LEU A 151 -4.08 7.86 -7.26
CA LEU A 151 -4.01 6.80 -8.28
C LEU A 151 -5.34 6.62 -9.03
N ARG A 152 -6.49 6.75 -8.34
CA ARG A 152 -7.81 6.76 -9.01
C ARG A 152 -7.89 7.89 -10.03
N LEU A 153 -7.40 9.09 -9.70
CA LEU A 153 -7.36 10.21 -10.64
C LEU A 153 -6.45 9.93 -11.84
N VAL A 154 -5.29 9.31 -11.62
CA VAL A 154 -4.34 8.96 -12.70
C VAL A 154 -4.93 7.90 -13.66
N ILE A 155 -5.66 6.91 -13.14
CA ILE A 155 -6.23 5.82 -13.96
C ILE A 155 -7.56 6.23 -14.62
N GLN A 156 -8.20 7.30 -14.14
CA GLN A 156 -9.53 7.74 -14.59
C GLN A 156 -9.68 7.92 -16.11
N PRO A 157 -8.73 8.55 -16.86
CA PRO A 157 -8.84 8.70 -18.30
C PRO A 157 -8.97 7.37 -19.03
N SER A 158 -8.18 6.39 -18.64
CA SER A 158 -8.21 5.03 -19.18
C SER A 158 -9.53 4.34 -18.89
N VAL A 159 -10.07 4.48 -17.68
CA VAL A 159 -11.39 3.92 -17.32
C VAL A 159 -12.51 4.54 -18.14
N ILE A 160 -12.50 5.88 -18.30
CA ILE A 160 -13.50 6.60 -19.09
C ILE A 160 -13.46 6.15 -20.55
N LEU A 161 -12.26 5.98 -21.12
CA LEU A 161 -12.09 5.47 -22.48
C LEU A 161 -12.80 4.12 -22.67
N HIS A 162 -12.54 3.15 -21.81
CA HIS A 162 -13.19 1.82 -21.87
C HIS A 162 -14.71 1.87 -21.63
N VAL A 163 -15.19 2.78 -20.78
CA VAL A 163 -16.64 2.95 -20.55
C VAL A 163 -17.35 3.53 -21.78
N LEU A 164 -16.68 4.43 -22.50
CA LEU A 164 -17.24 5.09 -23.68
C LEU A 164 -17.04 4.29 -24.98
N GLU A 165 -16.09 3.38 -25.03
CA GLU A 165 -15.75 2.58 -26.21
C GLU A 165 -16.96 1.93 -26.90
N PRO A 166 -17.91 1.27 -26.20
CA PRO A 166 -19.09 0.68 -26.85
C PRO A 166 -19.97 1.72 -27.56
N TRP A 167 -20.05 2.95 -27.02
CA TRP A 167 -20.81 4.05 -27.62
C TRP A 167 -20.09 4.67 -28.80
N LEU A 168 -18.76 4.82 -28.71
CA LEU A 168 -17.94 5.34 -29.81
C LEU A 168 -17.92 4.40 -31.02
N ASN A 169 -18.09 3.09 -30.79
CA ASN A 169 -18.27 2.11 -31.86
C ASN A 169 -19.62 2.29 -32.60
N LEU A 170 -20.67 2.75 -31.91
CA LEU A 170 -21.97 3.03 -32.51
C LEU A 170 -22.04 4.44 -33.15
N PHE A 171 -21.43 5.42 -32.49
CA PHE A 171 -21.41 6.82 -32.90
C PHE A 171 -19.95 7.30 -32.95
N PRO A 172 -19.26 7.15 -34.10
CA PRO A 172 -17.85 7.47 -34.19
C PRO A 172 -17.60 8.97 -34.05
N ILE A 173 -16.91 9.34 -32.97
CA ILE A 173 -16.44 10.72 -32.71
C ILE A 173 -14.91 10.68 -32.58
N PRO A 174 -14.16 10.71 -33.70
CA PRO A 174 -12.70 10.48 -33.70
C PRO A 174 -11.93 11.47 -32.83
N ARG A 175 -12.38 12.72 -32.75
CA ARG A 175 -11.76 13.77 -31.92
C ARG A 175 -11.84 13.48 -30.43
N LEU A 176 -12.95 12.89 -29.97
CA LEU A 176 -13.13 12.53 -28.57
C LEU A 176 -12.24 11.33 -28.22
N LEU A 177 -12.22 10.32 -29.08
CA LEU A 177 -11.36 9.15 -28.93
C LEU A 177 -9.88 9.56 -28.83
N ALA A 178 -9.37 10.32 -29.82
CA ALA A 178 -7.99 10.79 -29.84
C ALA A 178 -7.64 11.66 -28.61
N GLY A 179 -8.59 12.46 -28.13
CA GLY A 179 -8.41 13.27 -26.91
C GLY A 179 -8.27 12.42 -25.65
N LEU A 180 -9.09 11.37 -25.51
CA LEU A 180 -9.03 10.46 -24.37
C LEU A 180 -7.78 9.57 -24.40
N GLU A 181 -7.40 9.07 -25.58
CA GLU A 181 -6.16 8.30 -25.78
C GLU A 181 -4.93 9.15 -25.45
N CYS A 182 -4.90 10.42 -25.89
CA CYS A 182 -3.83 11.35 -25.55
C CYS A 182 -3.75 11.59 -24.03
N LEU A 183 -4.89 11.77 -23.37
CA LEU A 183 -4.93 11.94 -21.92
C LEU A 183 -4.45 10.68 -21.17
N ALA A 184 -4.87 9.50 -21.61
CA ALA A 184 -4.40 8.22 -21.06
C ALA A 184 -2.88 8.05 -21.25
N ALA A 185 -2.36 8.37 -22.44
CA ALA A 185 -0.93 8.34 -22.72
C ALA A 185 -0.14 9.30 -21.81
N LEU A 186 -0.68 10.51 -21.54
CA LEU A 186 -0.07 11.43 -20.58
C LEU A 186 -0.02 10.84 -19.16
N MET A 187 -1.05 10.11 -18.74
CA MET A 187 -1.08 9.46 -17.43
C MET A 187 -0.12 8.28 -17.33
N ASN A 188 0.20 7.60 -18.43
CA ASN A 188 1.20 6.53 -18.46
C ASN A 188 2.63 7.01 -18.18
N HIS A 189 2.89 8.32 -18.24
CA HIS A 189 4.16 8.91 -17.77
C HIS A 189 4.21 9.12 -16.25
N PHE A 190 3.15 8.79 -15.52
CA PHE A 190 3.17 8.80 -14.06
C PHE A 190 4.21 7.77 -13.56
N PRO A 191 5.09 8.15 -12.62
CA PRO A 191 6.22 7.30 -12.24
C PRO A 191 5.76 5.98 -11.64
N ALA A 192 6.36 4.89 -12.10
CA ALA A 192 6.20 3.58 -11.47
C ALA A 192 6.85 3.58 -10.07
N SER A 193 6.19 2.94 -9.11
CA SER A 193 6.69 2.78 -7.73
C SER A 193 7.46 1.48 -7.50
N LEU A 194 7.65 0.67 -8.55
CA LEU A 194 8.49 -0.52 -8.46
C LEU A 194 9.97 -0.11 -8.49
N PRO A 195 10.81 -0.63 -7.58
CA PRO A 195 12.25 -0.43 -7.68
C PRO A 195 12.74 -1.15 -8.94
N CYS A 196 13.10 -0.38 -9.96
CA CYS A 196 13.87 -0.90 -11.08
C CYS A 196 15.31 -1.10 -10.60
N PRO A 197 15.84 -2.33 -10.54
CA PRO A 197 17.26 -2.53 -10.36
C PRO A 197 17.92 -2.18 -11.71
N ASN A 198 18.44 -0.97 -11.83
CA ASN A 198 19.30 -0.49 -12.92
C ASN A 198 18.73 -0.60 -14.35
N ASP A 199 17.76 0.26 -14.71
CA ASP A 199 17.57 0.90 -16.04
C ASP A 199 16.16 1.50 -16.16
N PRO A 200 15.91 2.49 -17.04
CA PRO A 200 14.61 3.10 -17.20
C PRO A 200 13.70 2.15 -17.97
N CYS A 201 13.10 1.17 -17.29
CA CYS A 201 11.99 0.44 -17.87
C CYS A 201 10.82 1.42 -18.03
N ASN A 202 10.65 1.91 -19.26
CA ASN A 202 9.37 2.39 -19.78
C ASN A 202 8.38 1.22 -19.70
N LEU A 203 7.83 0.96 -18.51
CA LEU A 203 6.67 0.10 -18.30
C LEU A 203 5.44 0.85 -18.80
N LEU A 204 5.41 1.11 -20.11
CA LEU A 204 4.21 1.51 -20.80
C LEU A 204 3.29 0.28 -20.79
N PHE A 205 2.33 0.27 -19.87
CA PHE A 205 1.20 -0.63 -19.97
C PHE A 205 0.41 -0.25 -21.22
N SER A 206 0.69 -0.95 -22.32
CA SER A 206 -0.19 -0.96 -23.49
C SER A 206 -1.21 -2.06 -23.26
N SER A 207 -2.47 -1.70 -23.06
CA SER A 207 -3.59 -2.61 -23.28
C SER A 207 -3.66 -2.93 -24.78
N ALA A 208 -3.69 -4.21 -25.13
CA ALA A 208 -4.02 -4.71 -26.46
C ALA A 208 -5.52 -5.03 -26.53
#